data_AF-A0AAN5IAK3-F1
#
_entry.id   AF-A0AAN5IAK3-F1
#
_cell.length_a   1.000
_cell.length_b   1.000
_cell.length_c   1.000
_cell.angle_alpha   90.00
_cell.angle_beta   90.00
_cell.angle_gamma   90.00
#
_symmetry.space_group_name_H-M   'P 1'
#
loop_
_entity.id
_entity.type
_entity.pdbx_description
1 polymer ?
#
loop_
_entity_poly.entity_id
_entity_poly.type
_entity_poly.pdbx_seq_one_letter_code
_entity_poly.pdbx_strand_id
1 'polypeptide(L)'
;NIQMRLPALFLLLTLLALVHAAFDKDDAVRVVRIQLNYEQASTREVEQITKWSSLLKSSLLASLRFINKHWLICGGSEEDKKSATDCGKAHITGETLSDSHYRVNVTFVAERDPVKNAKVEATSTVFGVVQIGLKGGIFQYTNPLKILGKPTPTLVLTEKYFCYKGFRLTEDDKCVRDHRLADQPLVEVERPLTLRV
;
A
#
# COMPACT_ATOMS: atom_id res chain seq x y z
N ASN A 1 -1.72 59.44 -10.54
CA ASN A 1 -2.46 58.19 -10.22
C ASN A 1 -1.89 56.90 -10.83
N ILE A 2 -0.64 56.87 -11.29
CA ILE A 2 -0.01 55.65 -11.86
C ILE A 2 0.86 54.92 -10.80
N GLN A 3 1.35 55.64 -9.79
CA GLN A 3 2.29 55.12 -8.79
C GLN A 3 1.69 54.13 -7.79
N MET A 4 0.37 54.16 -7.55
CA MET A 4 -0.32 53.22 -6.65
C MET A 4 -0.75 51.90 -7.31
N ARG A 5 -0.69 51.78 -8.65
CA ARG A 5 -1.16 50.58 -9.37
C ARG A 5 -0.08 49.49 -9.52
N LEU A 6 1.20 49.90 -9.54
CA LEU A 6 2.34 49.00 -9.67
C LEU A 6 2.53 48.04 -8.47
N PRO A 7 2.45 48.48 -7.19
CA PRO A 7 2.60 47.57 -6.06
C PRO A 7 1.42 46.59 -5.94
N ALA A 8 0.20 47.03 -6.27
CA ALA A 8 -0.97 46.16 -6.27
C ALA A 8 -0.90 45.07 -7.34
N LEU A 9 -0.36 45.39 -8.53
CA LEU A 9 -0.14 44.43 -9.60
C LEU A 9 0.93 43.38 -9.22
N PHE A 10 2.02 43.82 -8.58
CA PHE A 10 3.05 42.91 -8.06
C PHE A 10 2.50 41.96 -7.00
N LEU A 11 1.68 42.48 -6.07
CA LEU A 11 1.07 41.68 -5.01
C LEU A 11 0.10 40.64 -5.59
N LEU A 12 -0.70 41.03 -6.59
CA LEU A 12 -1.60 40.13 -7.32
C LEU A 12 -0.81 39.03 -8.07
N LEU A 13 0.30 39.39 -8.73
CA LEU A 13 1.17 38.43 -9.42
C LEU A 13 1.84 37.45 -8.45
N THR A 14 2.29 37.92 -7.28
CA THR A 14 2.87 37.04 -6.25
C THR A 14 1.83 36.10 -5.63
N LEU A 15 0.60 36.58 -5.40
CA LEU A 15 -0.50 35.75 -4.93
C LEU A 15 -0.89 34.70 -6.00
N LEU A 16 -0.95 35.09 -7.27
CA LEU A 16 -1.26 34.18 -8.36
C LEU A 16 -0.17 33.11 -8.52
N ALA A 17 1.11 33.48 -8.40
CA ALA A 17 2.23 32.54 -8.43
C ALA A 17 2.22 31.58 -7.23
N LEU A 18 1.89 32.05 -6.02
CA LEU A 18 1.72 31.20 -4.84
C LEU A 18 0.57 30.19 -5.02
N VAL A 19 -0.55 30.64 -5.58
CA VAL A 19 -1.69 29.77 -5.88
C VAL A 19 -1.29 28.71 -6.90
N HIS A 20 -0.63 29.07 -8.01
CA HIS A 20 -0.17 28.08 -9.00
C HIS A 20 0.84 27.08 -8.41
N ALA A 21 1.75 27.53 -7.54
CA ALA A 21 2.70 26.64 -6.85
C ALA A 21 2.02 25.68 -5.85
N ALA A 22 0.88 26.07 -5.27
CA ALA A 22 0.09 25.22 -4.39
C ALA A 22 -0.77 24.19 -5.15
N PHE A 23 -1.07 24.43 -6.43
CA PHE A 23 -1.97 23.60 -7.25
C PHE A 23 -1.30 22.38 -7.91
N ASP A 24 0.00 22.18 -7.75
CA ASP A 24 0.74 21.12 -8.44
C ASP A 24 1.30 20.04 -7.50
N LYS A 25 0.83 19.99 -6.24
CA LYS A 25 1.20 18.97 -5.25
C LYS A 25 0.03 18.02 -4.98
N ASP A 26 0.11 16.83 -5.57
CA ASP A 26 -0.81 15.72 -5.28
C ASP A 26 -0.25 14.80 -4.18
N ASP A 27 -1.13 14.08 -3.48
CA ASP A 27 -0.70 13.07 -2.51
C ASP A 27 -0.14 11.83 -3.24
N ALA A 28 1.05 11.38 -2.82
CA ALA A 28 1.59 10.13 -3.32
C ALA A 28 0.77 8.93 -2.82
N VAL A 29 0.69 7.90 -3.67
CA VAL A 29 0.03 6.64 -3.38
C VAL A 29 0.88 5.85 -2.39
N ARG A 30 0.36 5.64 -1.17
CA ARG A 30 1.00 4.81 -0.14
C ARG A 30 0.77 3.33 -0.46
N VAL A 31 1.86 2.59 -0.63
CA VAL A 31 1.85 1.13 -0.80
C VAL A 31 2.52 0.50 0.41
N VAL A 32 1.79 -0.38 1.07
CA VAL A 32 2.23 -1.10 2.26
C VAL A 32 2.44 -2.56 1.93
N ARG A 33 3.51 -3.14 2.44
CA ARG A 33 3.74 -4.59 2.47
C ARG A 33 3.79 -5.06 3.91
N ILE A 34 2.88 -5.97 4.25
CA ILE A 34 2.93 -6.73 5.49
C ILE A 34 3.57 -8.09 5.25
N GLN A 35 4.34 -8.56 6.23
CA GLN A 35 4.96 -9.88 6.21
C GLN A 35 4.42 -10.72 7.36
N LEU A 36 3.99 -11.93 7.04
CA LEU A 36 3.52 -12.95 7.97
C LEU A 36 4.47 -14.13 7.92
N ASN A 37 4.97 -14.56 9.07
CA ASN A 37 5.83 -15.73 9.18
C ASN A 37 5.04 -16.89 9.77
N TYR A 38 5.25 -18.09 9.21
CA TYR A 38 4.66 -19.35 9.64
C TYR A 38 5.82 -20.32 9.95
N GLU A 39 6.28 -20.34 11.20
CA GLU A 39 7.48 -21.08 11.65
C GLU A 39 7.23 -22.59 11.91
N GLN A 40 5.97 -23.02 11.77
CA GLN A 40 5.54 -24.41 11.94
C GLN A 40 4.88 -24.96 10.68
N ALA A 41 5.22 -24.41 9.51
CA ALA A 41 4.62 -24.81 8.24
C ALA A 41 5.21 -26.13 7.75
N SER A 42 4.40 -27.07 7.27
CA SER A 42 4.89 -28.24 6.53
C SER A 42 5.18 -27.85 5.08
N THR A 43 6.34 -27.23 4.84
CA THR A 43 6.67 -26.60 3.55
C THR A 43 6.76 -27.60 2.40
N ARG A 44 7.19 -28.83 2.67
CA ARG A 44 7.27 -29.94 1.69
C ARG A 44 5.90 -30.34 1.15
N GLU A 45 4.83 -30.09 1.90
CA GLU A 45 3.46 -30.42 1.53
C GLU A 45 2.74 -29.26 0.82
N VAL A 46 3.25 -28.02 0.93
CA VAL A 46 2.62 -26.83 0.32
C VAL A 46 2.49 -26.98 -1.19
N GLU A 47 3.56 -27.41 -1.86
CA GLU A 47 3.60 -27.56 -3.31
C GLU A 47 2.75 -28.72 -3.82
N GLN A 48 2.43 -29.68 -2.95
CA GLN A 48 1.58 -30.83 -3.28
C GLN A 48 0.09 -30.45 -3.31
N ILE A 49 -0.29 -29.30 -2.74
CA ILE A 49 -1.68 -28.81 -2.75
C ILE A 49 -1.98 -28.13 -4.08
N THR A 50 -2.95 -28.69 -4.81
CA THR A 50 -3.44 -28.10 -6.06
C THR A 50 -4.04 -26.72 -5.79
N LYS A 51 -3.60 -25.70 -6.55
CA LYS A 51 -4.05 -24.30 -6.43
C LYS A 51 -3.77 -23.67 -5.06
N TRP A 52 -2.75 -24.13 -4.32
CA TRP A 52 -2.38 -23.59 -3.01
C TRP A 52 -2.22 -22.06 -3.02
N SER A 53 -1.62 -21.50 -4.07
CA SER A 53 -1.38 -20.05 -4.21
C SER A 53 -2.68 -19.26 -4.30
N SER A 54 -3.69 -19.80 -5.00
CA SER A 54 -5.02 -19.19 -5.08
C SER A 54 -5.77 -19.28 -3.75
N LEU A 55 -5.64 -20.39 -3.01
CA LEU A 55 -6.25 -20.55 -1.69
C LEU A 55 -5.65 -19.57 -0.69
N LEU A 56 -4.32 -19.47 -0.67
CA LEU A 56 -3.59 -18.51 0.15
C LEU A 56 -3.99 -17.08 -0.19
N LYS A 57 -4.05 -16.75 -1.48
CA LYS A 57 -4.47 -15.43 -1.96
C LYS A 57 -5.88 -15.06 -1.45
N SER A 58 -6.86 -15.94 -1.66
CA SER A 58 -8.24 -15.72 -1.23
C SER A 58 -8.36 -15.57 0.28
N SER A 59 -7.61 -16.36 1.04
CA SER A 59 -7.56 -16.29 2.50
C SER A 59 -7.07 -14.94 3.03
N LEU A 60 -5.92 -14.48 2.51
CA LEU A 60 -5.31 -13.23 2.97
C LEU A 60 -6.13 -12.02 2.54
N LEU A 61 -6.76 -12.07 1.37
CA LEU A 61 -7.73 -11.06 0.96
C LEU A 61 -8.95 -11.05 1.89
N ALA A 62 -9.46 -12.21 2.32
CA ALA A 62 -10.54 -12.28 3.29
C ALA A 62 -10.13 -11.69 4.65
N SER A 63 -8.90 -11.94 5.12
CA SER A 63 -8.34 -11.30 6.31
C SER A 63 -8.32 -9.77 6.20
N LEU A 64 -7.76 -9.26 5.10
CA LEU A 64 -7.67 -7.82 4.86
C LEU A 64 -9.05 -7.19 4.76
N ARG A 65 -10.00 -7.82 4.06
CA ARG A 65 -11.40 -7.36 4.00
C ARG A 65 -12.06 -7.29 5.36
N PHE A 66 -11.83 -8.29 6.22
CA PHE A 66 -12.37 -8.27 7.56
C PHE A 66 -11.84 -7.08 8.36
N ILE A 67 -10.53 -6.83 8.31
CA ILE A 67 -9.91 -5.69 8.99
C ILE A 67 -10.46 -4.38 8.38
N ASN A 68 -10.47 -4.29 7.06
CA ASN A 68 -10.88 -3.10 6.31
C ASN A 68 -12.33 -2.68 6.56
N LYS A 69 -13.21 -3.65 6.78
CA LYS A 69 -14.62 -3.42 7.17
C LYS A 69 -14.75 -2.65 8.50
N HIS A 70 -13.77 -2.76 9.39
CA HIS A 70 -13.78 -2.13 10.71
C HIS A 70 -12.88 -0.90 10.78
N TRP A 71 -11.78 -0.91 10.05
CA TRP A 71 -10.79 0.15 9.97
C TRP A 71 -10.44 0.34 8.50
N LEU A 72 -10.76 1.49 7.90
CA LEU A 72 -10.56 1.73 6.47
C LEU A 72 -9.05 1.82 6.15
N ILE A 73 -8.39 0.66 6.00
CA ILE A 73 -6.94 0.53 5.79
C ILE A 73 -6.55 0.52 4.33
N CYS A 74 -7.47 0.17 3.45
CA CYS A 74 -7.21 0.02 2.03
C CYS A 74 -7.65 1.29 1.31
N GLY A 75 -6.67 1.94 0.67
CA GLY A 75 -6.88 3.18 -0.06
C GLY A 75 -6.94 2.98 -1.57
N GLY A 76 -7.26 4.04 -2.29
CA GLY A 76 -7.34 4.08 -3.75
C GLY A 76 -7.63 5.48 -4.27
N SER A 77 -7.63 5.66 -5.59
CA SER A 77 -8.03 6.95 -6.21
C SER A 77 -9.49 7.30 -5.87
N GLU A 78 -9.90 8.56 -6.05
CA GLU A 78 -11.30 8.98 -5.89
C GLU A 78 -12.28 8.10 -6.70
N GLU A 79 -11.84 7.56 -7.84
CA GLU A 79 -12.60 6.63 -8.68
C GLU A 79 -12.69 5.22 -8.05
N ASP A 80 -11.66 4.81 -7.30
CA ASP A 80 -11.62 3.53 -6.57
C ASP A 80 -12.42 3.57 -5.25
N LYS A 81 -12.97 4.73 -4.80
CA LYS A 81 -13.75 4.83 -3.54
C LYS A 81 -14.98 3.91 -3.50
N LYS A 82 -15.55 3.55 -4.66
CA LYS A 82 -16.61 2.50 -4.74
C LYS A 82 -16.09 1.08 -4.48
N SER A 83 -14.79 0.86 -4.58
CA SER A 83 -14.08 -0.41 -4.35
C SER A 83 -13.20 -0.43 -3.09
N ALA A 84 -13.17 0.69 -2.34
CA ALA A 84 -12.33 0.90 -1.15
C ALA A 84 -12.55 -0.13 -0.03
N THR A 85 -13.59 -0.96 -0.11
CA THR A 85 -13.88 -2.00 0.89
C THR A 85 -13.03 -3.25 0.74
N ASP A 86 -12.36 -3.47 -0.40
CA ASP A 86 -12.01 -4.83 -0.80
C ASP A 86 -10.53 -5.18 -0.79
N CYS A 87 -9.63 -4.21 -0.61
CA CYS A 87 -8.17 -4.42 -0.72
C CYS A 87 -7.77 -5.21 -1.99
N GLY A 88 -8.64 -5.22 -3.02
CA GLY A 88 -8.77 -6.31 -4.00
C GLY A 88 -7.68 -6.35 -5.06
N LYS A 89 -6.78 -5.37 -5.03
CA LYS A 89 -5.56 -5.29 -5.84
C LYS A 89 -4.32 -5.75 -5.06
N ALA A 90 -4.47 -6.33 -3.87
CA ALA A 90 -3.33 -6.80 -3.09
C ALA A 90 -2.52 -7.87 -3.85
N HIS A 91 -1.22 -7.63 -3.94
CA HIS A 91 -0.25 -8.58 -4.48
C HIS A 91 0.24 -9.48 -3.35
N ILE A 92 0.12 -10.79 -3.55
CA ILE A 92 0.40 -11.80 -2.54
C ILE A 92 1.47 -12.72 -3.08
N THR A 93 2.54 -12.88 -2.31
CA THR A 93 3.64 -13.81 -2.60
C THR A 93 3.93 -14.63 -1.35
N GLY A 94 4.56 -15.78 -1.54
CA GLY A 94 5.11 -16.54 -0.44
C GLY A 94 6.40 -17.22 -0.84
N GLU A 95 7.23 -17.49 0.16
CA GLU A 95 8.55 -18.09 0.01
C GLU A 95 8.81 -19.10 1.14
N THR A 96 9.46 -20.20 0.77
CA THR A 96 9.98 -21.19 1.73
C THR A 96 11.34 -20.73 2.20
N LEU A 97 11.49 -20.48 3.50
CA LEU A 97 12.76 -20.07 4.11
C LEU A 97 13.53 -21.28 4.68
N SER A 98 12.82 -22.30 5.15
CA SER A 98 13.38 -23.56 5.65
C SER A 98 12.32 -24.67 5.58
N ASP A 99 12.69 -25.90 5.97
CA ASP A 99 11.77 -27.05 6.01
C ASP A 99 10.50 -26.78 6.84
N SER A 100 10.56 -25.94 7.88
CA SER A 100 9.42 -25.62 8.74
C SER A 100 8.96 -24.16 8.67
N HIS A 101 9.62 -23.32 7.87
CA HIS A 101 9.38 -21.88 7.86
C HIS A 101 8.89 -21.40 6.49
N TYR A 102 7.63 -21.00 6.45
CA TYR A 102 7.03 -20.34 5.30
C TYR A 102 6.79 -18.86 5.59
N ARG A 103 7.07 -17.99 4.63
CA ARG A 103 6.80 -16.55 4.75
C ARG A 103 5.83 -16.13 3.67
N VAL A 104 4.93 -15.23 4.04
CA VAL A 104 3.95 -14.62 3.15
C VAL A 104 4.13 -13.11 3.17
N ASN A 105 4.16 -12.51 1.99
CA ASN A 105 4.15 -11.06 1.82
C ASN A 105 2.85 -10.63 1.16
N VAL A 106 2.17 -9.66 1.75
CA VAL A 106 0.94 -9.07 1.21
C VAL A 106 1.19 -7.58 1.00
N THR A 107 1.19 -7.16 -0.26
CA THR A 107 1.42 -5.77 -0.67
C THR A 107 0.13 -5.16 -1.19
N PHE A 108 -0.32 -4.04 -0.62
CA PHE A 108 -1.58 -3.38 -1.01
C PHE A 108 -1.45 -1.85 -0.92
N VAL A 109 -2.32 -1.14 -1.64
CA VAL A 109 -2.46 0.32 -1.49
C VAL A 109 -3.18 0.60 -0.20
N ALA A 110 -2.55 1.37 0.68
CA ALA A 110 -3.06 1.64 2.02
C ALA A 110 -3.50 3.09 2.16
N GLU A 111 -4.50 3.31 3.00
CA GLU A 111 -4.88 4.65 3.45
C GLU A 111 -3.75 5.28 4.28
N ARG A 112 -3.78 6.62 4.36
CA ARG A 112 -2.84 7.36 5.21
C ARG A 112 -3.25 7.25 6.67
N ASP A 113 -2.24 7.23 7.54
CA ASP A 113 -2.48 7.33 8.98
C ASP A 113 -2.86 8.78 9.33
N PRO A 114 -3.80 9.00 10.27
CA PRO A 114 -4.59 8.00 10.97
C PRO A 114 -5.70 7.38 10.14
N VAL A 115 -5.82 6.05 10.18
CA VAL A 115 -6.98 5.34 9.62
C VAL A 115 -8.13 5.41 10.61
N LYS A 116 -9.34 5.68 10.12
CA LYS A 116 -10.55 5.82 10.93
C LYS A 116 -11.27 4.48 11.09
N ASN A 117 -11.82 4.26 12.27
CA ASN A 117 -12.78 3.19 12.46
C ASN A 117 -14.07 3.51 11.70
N ALA A 118 -14.68 2.49 11.09
CA ALA A 118 -15.88 2.64 10.27
C ALA A 118 -17.16 2.92 11.07
N LYS A 119 -17.17 2.68 12.39
CA LYS A 119 -18.38 2.74 13.23
C LYS A 119 -18.29 3.67 14.42
N VAL A 120 -17.07 3.97 14.89
CA VAL A 120 -16.83 4.81 16.06
C VAL A 120 -15.80 5.88 15.76
N GLU A 121 -15.78 6.97 16.52
CA GLU A 121 -14.78 8.05 16.39
C GLU A 121 -13.42 7.65 16.99
N ALA A 122 -12.87 6.52 16.53
CA ALA A 122 -11.55 6.05 16.91
C ALA A 122 -10.61 6.08 15.69
N THR A 123 -9.34 6.42 15.94
CA THR A 123 -8.27 6.48 14.95
C THR A 123 -7.11 5.56 15.34
N SER A 124 -6.41 5.01 14.36
CA SER A 124 -5.22 4.18 14.58
C SER A 124 -4.27 4.26 13.39
N THR A 125 -3.19 3.49 13.40
CA THR A 125 -2.29 3.33 12.24
C THR A 125 -2.59 2.03 11.51
N VAL A 126 -2.25 1.95 10.22
CA VAL A 126 -2.34 0.70 9.43
C VAL A 126 -1.60 -0.44 10.13
N PHE A 127 -0.39 -0.17 10.66
CA PHE A 127 0.34 -1.16 11.46
C PHE A 127 -0.47 -1.64 12.66
N GLY A 128 -0.99 -0.72 13.47
CA GLY A 128 -1.70 -1.03 14.70
C GLY A 128 -2.92 -1.92 14.47
N VAL A 129 -3.75 -1.57 13.49
CA VAL A 129 -4.98 -2.33 13.20
C VAL A 129 -4.71 -3.69 12.56
N VAL A 130 -3.71 -3.81 11.70
CA VAL A 130 -3.31 -5.11 11.14
C VAL A 130 -2.69 -5.99 12.23
N GLN A 131 -1.89 -5.41 13.13
CA GLN A 131 -1.30 -6.11 14.27
C GLN A 131 -2.38 -6.61 15.25
N ILE A 132 -3.45 -5.84 15.47
CA ILE A 132 -4.63 -6.29 16.23
C ILE A 132 -5.29 -7.46 15.51
N GLY A 133 -5.48 -7.38 14.20
CA GLY A 133 -6.05 -8.48 13.41
C GLY A 133 -5.23 -9.76 13.47
N LEU A 134 -3.89 -9.65 13.41
CA LEU A 134 -2.96 -10.75 13.59
C LEU A 134 -3.07 -11.39 14.97
N LYS A 135 -3.00 -10.59 16.04
CA LYS A 135 -3.12 -11.08 17.43
C LYS A 135 -4.51 -11.65 17.73
N GLY A 136 -5.55 -11.10 17.13
CA GLY A 136 -6.93 -11.60 17.20
C GLY A 136 -7.17 -12.86 16.36
N GLY A 137 -6.16 -13.38 15.67
CA GLY A 137 -6.24 -14.64 14.94
C GLY A 137 -6.91 -14.55 13.57
N ILE A 138 -7.21 -13.37 13.03
CA ILE A 138 -7.91 -13.21 11.74
C ILE A 138 -7.18 -13.97 10.62
N PHE A 139 -5.86 -13.83 10.55
CA PHE A 139 -4.99 -14.50 9.57
C PHE A 139 -4.86 -16.01 9.80
N GLN A 140 -5.29 -16.52 10.96
CA GLN A 140 -5.38 -17.95 11.25
C GLN A 140 -6.79 -18.48 10.89
N TYR A 141 -7.85 -17.80 11.33
CA TYR A 141 -9.24 -18.24 11.11
C TYR A 141 -9.66 -18.24 9.65
N THR A 142 -9.12 -17.32 8.86
CA THR A 142 -9.41 -17.25 7.42
C THR A 142 -8.49 -18.14 6.59
N ASN A 143 -7.49 -18.81 7.19
CA ASN A 143 -6.53 -19.64 6.47
C ASN A 143 -7.05 -21.07 6.23
N PRO A 144 -7.38 -21.45 4.99
CA PRO A 144 -7.77 -22.82 4.67
C PRO A 144 -6.58 -23.78 4.66
N LEU A 145 -5.35 -23.27 4.52
CA LEU A 145 -4.13 -24.08 4.47
C LEU A 145 -3.63 -24.37 5.88
N LYS A 146 -4.23 -25.38 6.53
CA LYS A 146 -3.84 -25.84 7.87
C LYS A 146 -2.36 -26.24 7.96
N ILE A 147 -1.78 -26.67 6.83
CA ILE A 147 -0.36 -27.02 6.72
C ILE A 147 0.59 -25.85 7.01
N LEU A 148 0.15 -24.59 6.90
CA LEU A 148 0.96 -23.44 7.30
C LEU A 148 0.98 -23.25 8.82
N GLY A 149 0.05 -23.87 9.56
CA GLY A 149 -0.09 -23.67 10.98
C GLY A 149 -0.50 -22.24 11.34
N LYS A 150 -0.05 -21.78 12.52
CA LYS A 150 -0.35 -20.45 13.05
C LYS A 150 0.74 -19.44 12.63
N PRO A 151 0.38 -18.24 12.16
CA PRO A 151 1.38 -17.20 11.94
C PRO A 151 1.97 -16.72 13.27
N THR A 152 3.24 -16.34 13.27
CA THR A 152 3.89 -15.67 14.40
C THR A 152 3.14 -14.39 14.78
N PRO A 153 3.09 -14.00 16.07
CA PRO A 153 2.36 -12.81 16.49
C PRO A 153 3.05 -11.49 16.08
N THR A 154 4.24 -11.56 15.50
CA THR A 154 5.02 -10.41 15.03
C THR A 154 4.63 -10.05 13.60
N LEU A 155 4.15 -8.82 13.40
CA LEU A 155 3.93 -8.23 12.08
C LEU A 155 5.16 -7.40 11.69
N VAL A 156 5.66 -7.58 10.47
CA VAL A 156 6.58 -6.61 9.86
C VAL A 156 5.80 -5.82 8.82
N LEU A 157 5.93 -4.50 8.85
CA LEU A 157 5.31 -3.60 7.88
C LEU A 157 6.41 -2.76 7.23
N THR A 158 6.38 -2.71 5.90
CA THR A 158 7.23 -1.84 5.09
C THR A 158 6.33 -0.99 4.20
N GLU A 159 6.70 0.27 3.98
CA GLU A 159 5.91 1.18 3.15
C GLU A 159 6.78 1.90 2.12
N LYS A 160 6.14 2.26 1.01
CA LYS A 160 6.72 3.04 -0.08
C LYS A 160 5.65 3.95 -0.68
N TYR A 161 6.08 5.08 -1.23
CA TYR A 161 5.21 6.05 -1.88
C TYR A 161 5.50 6.12 -3.38
N PHE A 162 4.44 6.22 -4.17
CA PHE A 162 4.53 6.23 -5.62
C PHE A 162 3.69 7.37 -6.21
N CYS A 163 4.19 7.95 -7.30
CA CYS A 163 3.48 8.96 -8.09
C CYS A 163 2.98 8.38 -9.40
N TYR A 164 1.90 8.94 -9.94
CA TYR A 164 1.42 8.61 -11.27
C TYR A 164 2.39 9.11 -12.36
N LYS A 165 2.24 8.58 -13.59
CA LYS A 165 3.08 8.97 -14.73
C LYS A 165 3.04 10.50 -14.94
N GLY A 166 4.21 11.09 -15.19
CA GLY A 166 4.34 12.54 -15.38
C GLY A 166 4.49 13.33 -14.08
N PHE A 167 4.60 12.65 -12.93
CA PHE A 167 4.87 13.25 -11.63
C PHE A 167 6.12 12.63 -11.00
N ARG A 168 6.82 13.40 -10.18
CA ARG A 168 7.97 12.96 -9.38
C ARG A 168 7.66 13.06 -7.89
N LEU A 169 8.19 12.11 -7.11
CA LEU A 169 8.07 12.13 -5.65
C LEU A 169 8.92 13.26 -5.07
N THR A 170 8.35 13.98 -4.11
CA THR A 170 9.00 15.02 -3.32
C THR A 170 8.55 14.88 -1.87
N GLU A 171 9.39 15.31 -0.92
CA GLU A 171 9.03 15.34 0.51
C GLU A 171 8.54 13.97 1.04
N ASP A 172 9.05 12.87 0.45
CA ASP A 172 8.76 11.46 0.72
C ASP A 172 7.31 10.99 0.50
N ASP A 173 6.33 11.89 0.43
CA ASP A 173 4.91 11.54 0.31
C ASP A 173 4.07 12.44 -0.59
N LYS A 174 4.68 13.40 -1.31
CA LYS A 174 3.98 14.28 -2.27
C LYS A 174 4.46 14.04 -3.69
N CYS A 175 3.60 14.32 -4.64
CA CYS A 175 3.87 14.22 -6.07
C CYS A 175 3.78 15.61 -6.69
N VAL A 176 4.81 15.98 -7.46
CA VAL A 176 4.82 17.23 -8.24
C VAL A 176 4.92 16.89 -9.70
N ARG A 177 4.16 17.59 -10.55
CA ARG A 177 4.22 17.42 -12.00
C ARG A 177 5.63 17.64 -12.51
N ASP A 178 6.12 16.70 -13.30
CA ASP A 178 7.40 16.79 -13.99
C ASP A 178 7.15 16.81 -15.50
N HIS A 179 7.20 18.01 -16.07
CA HIS A 179 7.03 18.23 -17.50
C HIS A 179 8.05 17.48 -18.37
N ARG A 180 9.18 17.00 -17.81
CA ARG A 180 10.18 16.21 -18.54
C ARG A 180 9.78 14.72 -18.69
N LEU A 181 8.88 14.23 -17.84
CA LEU A 181 8.39 12.84 -17.84
C LEU A 181 7.07 12.67 -18.62
N ALA A 182 6.40 13.76 -18.99
CA ALA A 182 5.15 13.75 -19.73
C ALA A 182 5.32 13.26 -21.19
N ASP A 183 6.46 13.55 -21.82
CA ASP A 183 6.71 13.32 -23.25
C ASP A 183 7.49 12.03 -23.58
N GLN A 184 7.72 11.14 -22.60
CA GLN A 184 8.45 9.89 -22.87
C GLN A 184 7.49 8.77 -23.34
N PRO A 185 7.71 8.19 -24.55
CA PRO A 185 6.98 7.01 -25.00
C PRO A 185 7.35 5.80 -24.13
N LEU A 186 6.41 4.86 -23.99
CA LEU A 186 6.59 3.63 -23.21
C LEU A 186 7.73 2.81 -23.81
N VAL A 187 8.88 2.80 -23.15
CA VAL A 187 9.92 1.79 -23.37
C VAL A 187 9.74 0.75 -22.27
N GLU A 188 9.29 -0.43 -22.65
CA GLU A 188 9.30 -1.60 -21.79
C GLU A 188 10.77 -2.01 -21.60
N VAL A 189 11.36 -1.62 -20.48
CA VAL A 189 12.75 -1.94 -20.16
C VAL A 189 12.76 -3.26 -19.39
N GLU A 190 12.88 -4.38 -20.09
CA GLU A 190 13.41 -5.61 -19.51
C GLU A 190 14.88 -5.36 -19.17
N ARG A 191 15.18 -5.07 -17.91
CA ARG A 191 16.55 -5.14 -17.39
C ARG A 191 16.76 -6.50 -16.73
N PRO A 192 17.51 -7.43 -17.34
CA PRO A 192 18.00 -8.58 -16.61
C PRO A 192 18.94 -8.10 -15.51
N LEU A 193 18.60 -8.44 -14.26
CA LEU A 193 19.46 -8.24 -13.09
C LEU A 193 20.70 -9.13 -13.26
N THR A 194 21.79 -8.56 -13.76
CA THR A 194 23.11 -9.17 -13.63
C THR A 194 23.69 -8.76 -12.29
N LEU A 195 23.54 -9.65 -11.30
CA LEU A 195 24.32 -9.62 -10.07
C LEU A 195 25.80 -9.81 -10.44
N ARG A 196 26.62 -8.81 -10.14
CA ARG A 196 28.07 -9.04 -10.00
C ARG A 196 28.36 -9.27 -8.52
N VAL A 197 28.97 -10.43 -8.27
CA VAL A 197 29.58 -10.86 -7.00
C VAL A 197 30.71 -9.92 -6.62
#